data_AF-A0A1G6IGC7-F1
#
_entry.id   AF-A0A1G6IGC7-F1
#
_cell.length_a   1.000
_cell.length_b   1.000
_cell.length_c   1.000
_cell.angle_alpha   90.00
_cell.angle_beta   90.00
_cell.angle_gamma   90.00
#
_symmetry.space_group_name_H-M   'P 1'
#
loop_
_entity.id
_entity.type
_entity.pdbx_description
1 polymer ?
#
loop_
_entity_poly.entity_id
_entity_poly.type
_entity_poly.pdbx_seq_one_letter_code
_entity_poly.pdbx_strand_id
1 'polypeptide(L)'
;MSLTELHSAAELGSHNFMQHIRSHFEMPEHQHEFYIASALKTVNFDGTFASFERLDQLFTAFKKQIGTQATDFIEDPLKLNTVYLISSYIGQFISQKLGIDEKWQSFAELQAHFVKFRDRPNNFVHSYALNCNDQIILPLHYVAKHFCENDLPLNISQEIEAIILNYQITFADKCHKFTEQMHDLQSMYFKGYPLFCGSAFQNLVQISDLDHSLSSLDRLDDLMREIRQNYMVSIDKFLEDDAHFFFILFLSSYVGQVIAEQAGTSLRWFAPEQVNQMLGQHIPNALTTCRIAQINASIFFVTHHICQFLFEPVIPESSKQYVLNALQSIKASSNPIYLAEDTQKTNSNLQQSPFYEALYHAGQLTQFLLLHIHGVVPRTSSEQSLTPTSYPPGNTFFSHMEGPDGPLRQLDINAEKHPYNVLGYEMYACLPHVRTDAISLHVRNYGEQPMNIHLVIPFFQVFDYRGFCILQPYFLSSDAITSKNLPEIYHAMGAFFKGIQDSERNRPAASQTWAQYYKPSKLPYPKAMQQNIPQQVS
;
A
#
# COMPACT_ATOMS: atom_id res chain seq x y z
N MET A 1 -5.11 -41.60 -18.09
CA MET A 1 -5.63 -40.99 -19.32
C MET A 1 -4.53 -40.11 -19.91
N SER A 2 -4.34 -40.12 -21.23
CA SER A 2 -3.26 -39.37 -21.92
C SER A 2 -3.64 -37.91 -22.13
N LEU A 3 -2.64 -37.04 -22.35
CA LEU A 3 -2.68 -35.62 -22.80
C LEU A 3 -3.90 -35.21 -23.64
N THR A 4 -4.43 -36.16 -24.42
CA THR A 4 -5.65 -35.99 -25.19
C THR A 4 -6.88 -35.66 -24.35
N GLU A 5 -7.14 -36.09 -23.12
CA GLU A 5 -8.44 -35.77 -22.47
C GLU A 5 -8.52 -34.36 -21.86
N LEU A 6 -7.41 -33.81 -21.34
CA LEU A 6 -7.33 -32.41 -20.87
C LEU A 6 -7.28 -31.39 -22.02
N HIS A 7 -6.81 -31.81 -23.20
CA HIS A 7 -6.76 -31.00 -24.43
C HIS A 7 -7.84 -31.37 -25.50
N SER A 8 -8.59 -32.47 -25.36
CA SER A 8 -9.65 -32.90 -26.32
C SER A 8 -10.96 -32.17 -26.12
N ALA A 9 -11.07 -31.32 -25.11
CA ALA A 9 -12.10 -30.30 -25.07
C ALA A 9 -11.71 -29.17 -26.03
N ALA A 10 -11.81 -29.42 -27.34
CA ALA A 10 -11.49 -28.52 -28.43
C ALA A 10 -12.36 -27.23 -28.50
N GLU A 11 -13.05 -26.85 -27.42
CA GLU A 11 -13.92 -25.67 -27.35
C GLU A 11 -13.88 -24.93 -25.99
N LEU A 12 -12.94 -25.23 -25.09
CA LEU A 12 -12.77 -24.39 -23.89
C LEU A 12 -11.87 -23.21 -24.25
N GLY A 13 -12.45 -22.00 -24.33
CA GLY A 13 -11.66 -20.78 -24.47
C GLY A 13 -10.57 -20.67 -23.38
N SER A 14 -9.47 -19.96 -23.66
CA SER A 14 -8.29 -19.82 -22.79
C SER A 14 -8.60 -19.61 -21.31
N HIS A 15 -9.61 -18.78 -21.02
CA HIS A 15 -10.10 -18.53 -19.66
C HIS A 15 -10.70 -19.77 -19.00
N ASN A 16 -11.58 -20.50 -19.70
CA ASN A 16 -12.23 -21.68 -19.16
C ASN A 16 -11.23 -22.81 -18.90
N PHE A 17 -10.19 -22.94 -19.73
CA PHE A 17 -9.11 -23.90 -19.49
C PHE A 17 -8.38 -23.61 -18.16
N MET A 18 -8.00 -22.35 -17.91
CA MET A 18 -7.30 -21.95 -16.69
C MET A 18 -8.18 -22.07 -15.43
N GLN A 19 -9.49 -21.88 -15.54
CA GLN A 19 -10.40 -22.19 -14.44
C GLN A 19 -10.58 -23.69 -14.23
N HIS A 20 -10.73 -24.44 -15.32
CA HIS A 20 -10.91 -25.87 -15.29
C HIS A 20 -9.74 -26.56 -14.58
N ILE A 21 -8.50 -26.19 -14.89
CA ILE A 21 -7.32 -26.82 -14.26
C ILE A 21 -7.28 -26.63 -12.73
N ARG A 22 -7.72 -25.47 -12.22
CA ARG A 22 -7.85 -25.23 -10.77
C ARG A 22 -8.91 -26.14 -10.17
N SER A 23 -10.12 -26.15 -10.76
CA SER A 23 -11.22 -27.00 -10.28
C SER A 23 -10.87 -28.49 -10.31
N HIS A 24 -10.06 -28.91 -11.28
CA HIS A 24 -9.61 -30.28 -11.45
C HIS A 24 -8.63 -30.69 -10.34
N PHE A 25 -7.70 -29.82 -9.95
CA PHE A 25 -6.75 -30.09 -8.86
C PHE A 25 -7.43 -30.26 -7.49
N GLU A 26 -8.53 -29.55 -7.25
CA GLU A 26 -9.31 -29.67 -6.00
C GLU A 26 -9.98 -31.05 -5.85
N MET A 27 -10.21 -31.77 -6.94
CA MET A 27 -10.77 -33.12 -6.93
C MET A 27 -9.68 -34.16 -6.56
N PRO A 28 -9.83 -34.89 -5.44
CA PRO A 28 -8.84 -35.88 -5.00
C PRO A 28 -8.43 -36.91 -6.06
N GLU A 29 -9.39 -37.36 -6.86
CA GLU A 29 -9.22 -38.34 -7.93
C GLU A 29 -8.29 -37.87 -9.05
N HIS A 30 -8.14 -36.56 -9.28
CA HIS A 30 -7.37 -35.99 -10.38
C HIS A 30 -5.97 -35.49 -9.98
N GLN A 31 -5.64 -35.54 -8.69
CA GLN A 31 -4.36 -35.02 -8.18
C GLN A 31 -3.13 -35.80 -8.67
N HIS A 32 -3.31 -37.06 -9.08
CA HIS A 32 -2.25 -37.88 -9.66
C HIS A 32 -1.78 -37.36 -11.03
N GLU A 33 -2.52 -36.42 -11.63
CA GLU A 33 -2.23 -35.79 -12.92
C GLU A 33 -1.34 -34.54 -12.79
N PHE A 34 -0.95 -34.17 -11.57
CA PHE A 34 -0.09 -33.03 -11.28
C PHE A 34 1.21 -33.50 -10.64
N TYR A 35 2.32 -33.02 -11.17
CA TYR A 35 3.62 -33.24 -10.54
C TYR A 35 3.64 -32.58 -9.15
N ILE A 36 4.26 -33.25 -8.18
CA ILE A 36 4.39 -32.78 -6.78
C ILE A 36 3.08 -32.34 -6.10
N ALA A 37 1.93 -32.92 -6.49
CA ALA A 37 0.60 -32.57 -5.98
C ALA A 37 0.50 -32.45 -4.46
N SER A 38 1.09 -33.39 -3.71
CA SER A 38 1.09 -33.36 -2.24
C SER A 38 1.79 -32.11 -1.67
N ALA A 39 2.85 -31.63 -2.31
CA ALA A 39 3.53 -30.40 -1.91
C ALA A 39 2.70 -29.16 -2.31
N LEU A 40 2.05 -29.17 -3.48
CA LEU A 40 1.18 -28.06 -3.91
C LEU A 40 0.01 -27.85 -2.94
N LYS A 41 -0.52 -28.91 -2.32
CA LYS A 41 -1.54 -28.78 -1.27
C LYS A 41 -1.06 -28.02 -0.03
N THR A 42 0.21 -28.14 0.34
CA THR A 42 0.73 -27.43 1.52
C THR A 42 0.89 -25.93 1.26
N VAL A 43 0.93 -25.52 -0.01
CA VAL A 43 0.90 -24.10 -0.40
C VAL A 43 -0.43 -23.47 -0.05
N ASN A 44 -1.55 -24.22 -0.07
CA ASN A 44 -2.90 -23.73 0.24
C ASN A 44 -3.21 -22.40 -0.47
N PHE A 45 -3.55 -22.47 -1.76
CA PHE A 45 -3.89 -21.30 -2.58
C PHE A 45 -5.25 -20.71 -2.15
N ASP A 46 -5.23 -19.95 -1.06
CA ASP A 46 -6.38 -19.36 -0.37
C ASP A 46 -6.74 -17.94 -0.86
N GLY A 47 -6.11 -17.49 -1.95
CA GLY A 47 -6.29 -16.14 -2.50
C GLY A 47 -5.59 -15.05 -1.69
N THR A 48 -4.73 -15.40 -0.73
CA THR A 48 -3.89 -14.45 0.02
C THR A 48 -2.47 -14.40 -0.53
N PHE A 49 -1.77 -13.28 -0.33
CA PHE A 49 -0.37 -13.18 -0.75
C PHE A 49 0.54 -14.20 -0.03
N ALA A 50 0.17 -14.60 1.19
CA ALA A 50 0.91 -15.59 1.97
C ALA A 50 0.96 -16.97 1.29
N SER A 51 0.02 -17.31 0.39
CA SER A 51 0.14 -18.55 -0.39
C SER A 51 1.34 -18.50 -1.33
N PHE A 52 1.70 -17.34 -1.88
CA PHE A 52 2.87 -17.21 -2.76
C PHE A 52 4.19 -17.19 -1.98
N GLU A 53 4.20 -16.70 -0.74
CA GLU A 53 5.36 -16.87 0.16
C GLU A 53 5.58 -18.36 0.51
N ARG A 54 4.50 -19.13 0.70
CA ARG A 54 4.59 -20.60 0.85
C ARG A 54 5.05 -21.27 -0.45
N LEU A 55 4.70 -20.73 -1.60
CA LEU A 55 5.19 -21.20 -2.90
C LEU A 55 6.69 -20.95 -3.07
N ASP A 56 7.22 -19.81 -2.61
CA ASP A 56 8.67 -19.57 -2.57
C ASP A 56 9.40 -20.63 -1.74
N GLN A 57 8.83 -21.01 -0.58
CA GLN A 57 9.37 -22.07 0.27
C GLN A 57 9.35 -23.42 -0.45
N LEU A 58 8.26 -23.72 -1.18
CA LEU A 58 8.17 -24.91 -2.01
C LEU A 58 9.26 -24.92 -3.07
N PHE A 59 9.47 -23.84 -3.83
CA PHE A 59 10.52 -23.77 -4.84
C PHE A 59 11.91 -23.92 -4.24
N THR A 60 12.16 -23.30 -3.09
CA THR A 60 13.42 -23.44 -2.35
C THR A 60 13.67 -24.88 -1.94
N ALA A 61 12.66 -25.54 -1.36
CA ALA A 61 12.73 -26.94 -0.96
C ALA A 61 12.90 -27.88 -2.16
N PHE A 62 12.18 -27.61 -3.26
CA PHE A 62 12.26 -28.34 -4.50
C PHE A 62 13.68 -28.31 -5.08
N LYS A 63 14.26 -27.11 -5.24
CA LYS A 63 15.62 -26.96 -5.76
C LYS A 63 16.65 -27.65 -4.87
N LYS A 64 16.47 -27.60 -3.55
CA LYS A 64 17.36 -28.28 -2.59
C LYS A 64 17.31 -29.81 -2.71
N GLN A 65 16.15 -30.39 -2.99
CA GLN A 65 15.96 -31.85 -2.99
C GLN A 65 16.18 -32.48 -4.37
N ILE A 66 15.72 -31.81 -5.43
CA ILE A 66 15.63 -32.36 -6.78
C ILE A 66 16.63 -31.67 -7.72
N GLY A 67 17.02 -30.42 -7.43
CA GLY A 67 17.83 -29.59 -8.31
C GLY A 67 17.01 -28.89 -9.39
N THR A 68 17.70 -28.10 -10.21
CA THR A 68 17.08 -27.46 -11.39
C THR A 68 16.72 -28.49 -12.43
N GLN A 69 15.62 -28.20 -13.13
CA GLN A 69 15.12 -29.04 -14.20
C GLN A 69 15.71 -28.61 -15.54
N ALA A 70 15.84 -29.58 -16.46
CA ALA A 70 16.28 -29.30 -17.82
C ALA A 70 15.20 -28.56 -18.62
N THR A 71 15.56 -28.00 -19.77
CA THR A 71 14.66 -27.19 -20.62
C THR A 71 13.47 -27.98 -21.17
N ASP A 72 13.57 -29.30 -21.23
CA ASP A 72 12.51 -30.24 -21.61
C ASP A 72 11.55 -30.58 -20.44
N PHE A 73 11.69 -29.94 -19.27
CA PHE A 73 10.82 -30.11 -18.09
C PHE A 73 9.32 -30.10 -18.42
N ILE A 74 8.94 -29.28 -19.40
CA ILE A 74 7.57 -29.04 -19.83
C ILE A 74 7.06 -30.06 -20.87
N GLU A 75 7.88 -31.02 -21.30
CA GLU A 75 7.46 -32.12 -22.19
C GLU A 75 6.71 -33.23 -21.43
N ASP A 76 6.92 -33.35 -20.12
CA ASP A 76 6.17 -34.24 -19.24
C ASP A 76 4.78 -33.65 -18.93
N PRO A 77 3.68 -34.38 -19.22
CA PRO A 77 2.32 -33.91 -18.96
C PRO A 77 2.06 -33.50 -17.51
N LEU A 78 2.63 -34.21 -16.53
CA LEU A 78 2.40 -33.93 -15.11
C LEU A 78 3.03 -32.60 -14.70
N LYS A 79 4.25 -32.34 -15.21
CA LYS A 79 5.00 -31.12 -14.95
C LYS A 79 4.35 -29.93 -15.66
N LEU A 80 3.90 -30.14 -16.90
CA LEU A 80 3.12 -29.17 -17.67
C LEU A 80 1.85 -28.73 -16.92
N ASN A 81 1.05 -29.69 -16.45
CA ASN A 81 -0.16 -29.43 -15.66
C ASN A 81 0.14 -28.64 -14.39
N THR A 82 1.22 -28.95 -13.69
CA THR A 82 1.66 -28.20 -12.50
C THR A 82 2.00 -26.74 -12.83
N VAL A 83 2.68 -26.48 -13.95
CA VAL A 83 3.00 -25.11 -14.36
C VAL A 83 1.73 -24.32 -14.72
N TYR A 84 0.78 -24.94 -15.44
CA TYR A 84 -0.51 -24.33 -15.72
C TYR A 84 -1.31 -24.04 -14.44
N LEU A 85 -1.32 -24.96 -13.48
CA LEU A 85 -2.04 -24.81 -12.21
C LEU A 85 -1.52 -23.63 -11.39
N ILE A 86 -0.21 -23.54 -11.19
CA ILE A 86 0.38 -22.43 -10.44
C ILE A 86 0.12 -21.12 -11.18
N SER A 87 0.30 -21.11 -12.50
CA SER A 87 0.08 -19.94 -13.35
C SER A 87 -1.36 -19.44 -13.30
N SER A 88 -2.32 -20.36 -13.27
CA SER A 88 -3.73 -20.03 -13.19
C SER A 88 -4.08 -19.42 -11.82
N TYR A 89 -3.52 -19.92 -10.71
CA TYR A 89 -3.67 -19.30 -9.39
C TYR A 89 -3.04 -17.90 -9.32
N ILE A 90 -1.87 -17.70 -9.92
CA ILE A 90 -1.25 -16.37 -10.05
C ILE A 90 -2.18 -15.42 -10.81
N GLY A 91 -2.72 -15.85 -11.95
CA GLY A 91 -3.58 -14.99 -12.76
C GLY A 91 -4.91 -14.66 -12.08
N GLN A 92 -5.51 -15.61 -11.37
CA GLN A 92 -6.69 -15.37 -10.54
C GLN A 92 -6.41 -14.33 -9.45
N PHE A 93 -5.30 -14.50 -8.72
CA PHE A 93 -4.90 -13.58 -7.66
C PHE A 93 -4.65 -12.17 -8.17
N ILE A 94 -3.83 -12.01 -9.22
CA ILE A 94 -3.53 -10.69 -9.81
C ILE A 94 -4.82 -10.00 -10.25
N SER A 95 -5.69 -10.72 -10.97
CA SER A 95 -6.95 -10.15 -11.47
C SER A 95 -7.85 -9.69 -10.31
N GLN A 96 -7.98 -10.52 -9.27
CA GLN A 96 -8.76 -10.19 -8.09
C GLN A 96 -8.21 -8.96 -7.34
N LYS A 97 -6.88 -8.87 -7.16
CA LYS A 97 -6.25 -7.77 -6.42
C LYS A 97 -6.21 -6.46 -7.20
N LEU A 98 -6.18 -6.53 -8.52
CA LEU A 98 -6.29 -5.35 -9.39
C LEU A 98 -7.75 -4.93 -9.65
N GLY A 99 -8.73 -5.72 -9.20
CA GLY A 99 -10.16 -5.43 -9.41
C GLY A 99 -10.58 -5.52 -10.89
N ILE A 100 -9.94 -6.41 -11.64
CA ILE A 100 -10.17 -6.59 -13.09
C ILE A 100 -10.64 -8.01 -13.38
N ASP A 101 -11.31 -8.19 -14.52
CA ASP A 101 -11.70 -9.50 -15.00
C ASP A 101 -10.47 -10.36 -15.32
N GLU A 102 -10.50 -11.64 -14.93
CA GLU A 102 -9.47 -12.61 -15.27
C GLU A 102 -9.52 -12.95 -16.77
N LYS A 103 -8.85 -12.17 -17.63
CA LYS A 103 -8.87 -12.36 -19.08
C LYS A 103 -7.62 -13.10 -19.57
N TRP A 104 -7.76 -14.42 -19.77
CA TRP A 104 -6.71 -15.24 -20.40
C TRP A 104 -6.83 -15.22 -21.91
N GLN A 105 -5.69 -15.05 -22.59
CA GLN A 105 -5.58 -15.08 -24.04
C GLN A 105 -4.52 -16.10 -24.47
N SER A 106 -4.83 -16.84 -25.52
CA SER A 106 -3.91 -17.75 -26.19
C SER A 106 -2.89 -16.98 -27.01
N PHE A 107 -1.80 -17.64 -27.38
CA PHE A 107 -0.78 -17.05 -28.24
C PHE A 107 -1.33 -16.50 -29.57
N ALA A 108 -2.27 -17.23 -30.20
CA ALA A 108 -2.90 -16.79 -31.45
C ALA A 108 -3.73 -15.50 -31.25
N GLU A 109 -4.48 -15.41 -30.15
CA GLU A 109 -5.22 -14.20 -29.78
C GLU A 109 -4.27 -13.04 -29.50
N LEU A 110 -3.13 -13.28 -28.85
CA LEU A 110 -2.12 -12.26 -28.58
C LEU A 110 -1.49 -11.72 -29.88
N GLN A 111 -1.14 -12.59 -30.83
CA GLN A 111 -0.59 -12.17 -32.13
C GLN A 111 -1.57 -11.32 -32.95
N ALA A 112 -2.88 -11.62 -32.85
CA ALA A 112 -3.92 -10.88 -33.53
C ALA A 112 -4.07 -9.45 -32.97
N HIS A 113 -3.98 -9.28 -31.65
CA HIS A 113 -4.29 -8.01 -30.97
C HIS A 113 -3.05 -7.16 -30.62
N PHE A 114 -1.86 -7.76 -30.46
CA PHE A 114 -0.66 -7.07 -29.97
C PHE A 114 0.51 -7.20 -30.94
N VAL A 115 0.94 -6.07 -31.52
CA VAL A 115 2.08 -6.02 -32.47
C VAL A 115 3.34 -6.63 -31.87
N LYS A 116 3.62 -6.38 -30.57
CA LYS A 116 4.80 -6.89 -29.85
C LYS A 116 4.87 -8.43 -29.72
N PHE A 117 3.79 -9.14 -30.03
CA PHE A 117 3.72 -10.61 -29.98
C PHE A 117 3.84 -11.27 -31.36
N ARG A 118 3.80 -10.51 -32.46
CA ARG A 118 3.87 -11.08 -33.82
C ARG A 118 5.18 -11.83 -34.07
N ASP A 119 6.29 -11.29 -33.58
CA ASP A 119 7.63 -11.85 -33.78
C ASP A 119 8.09 -12.77 -32.62
N ARG A 120 7.24 -13.00 -31.61
CA ARG A 120 7.59 -13.88 -30.49
C ARG A 120 7.49 -15.35 -30.90
N PRO A 121 8.33 -16.24 -30.32
CA PRO A 121 8.24 -17.66 -30.60
C PRO A 121 6.95 -18.24 -30.04
N ASN A 122 6.24 -19.03 -30.84
CA ASN A 122 5.13 -19.85 -30.38
C ASN A 122 5.67 -21.05 -29.58
N ASN A 123 5.98 -20.81 -28.32
CA ASN A 123 6.43 -21.84 -27.38
C ASN A 123 5.54 -21.85 -26.14
N PHE A 124 5.72 -22.86 -25.29
CA PHE A 124 4.89 -23.07 -24.12
C PHE A 124 4.78 -21.85 -23.20
N VAL A 125 5.88 -21.14 -22.91
CA VAL A 125 5.85 -20.00 -21.98
C VAL A 125 5.07 -18.79 -22.53
N HIS A 126 4.74 -18.78 -23.82
CA HIS A 126 3.89 -17.79 -24.46
C HIS A 126 2.50 -18.34 -24.84
N SER A 127 2.19 -19.62 -24.56
CA SER A 127 0.97 -20.27 -25.03
C SER A 127 -0.29 -19.60 -24.48
N TYR A 128 -0.23 -19.10 -23.24
CA TYR A 128 -1.26 -18.30 -22.62
C TYR A 128 -0.68 -17.12 -21.85
N ALA A 129 -1.42 -16.02 -21.86
CA ALA A 129 -1.09 -14.83 -21.11
C ALA A 129 -2.32 -14.24 -20.43
N LEU A 130 -2.08 -13.54 -19.32
CA LEU A 130 -3.11 -12.76 -18.64
C LEU A 130 -3.10 -11.34 -19.22
N ASN A 131 -4.26 -10.87 -19.67
CA ASN A 131 -4.44 -9.51 -20.15
C ASN A 131 -5.07 -8.64 -19.06
N CYS A 132 -4.26 -7.73 -18.52
CA CYS A 132 -4.68 -6.74 -17.54
C CYS A 132 -4.76 -5.36 -18.20
N ASN A 133 -5.87 -5.06 -18.87
CA ASN A 133 -6.09 -3.79 -19.57
C ASN A 133 -4.93 -3.44 -20.53
N ASP A 134 -4.62 -4.34 -21.45
CA ASP A 134 -3.56 -4.26 -22.46
C ASP A 134 -2.12 -4.40 -21.90
N GLN A 135 -1.98 -4.57 -20.59
CA GLN A 135 -0.74 -5.09 -20.00
C GLN A 135 -0.77 -6.63 -20.00
N ILE A 136 0.09 -7.21 -20.82
CA ILE A 136 0.20 -8.66 -20.96
C ILE A 136 1.23 -9.20 -19.97
N ILE A 137 0.76 -10.06 -19.07
CA ILE A 137 1.59 -10.79 -18.11
C ILE A 137 1.71 -12.24 -18.60
N LEU A 138 2.88 -12.84 -18.44
CA LEU A 138 3.17 -14.22 -18.85
C LEU A 138 3.42 -15.13 -17.63
N PRO A 139 2.40 -15.52 -16.85
CA PRO A 139 2.60 -16.32 -15.64
C PRO A 139 3.34 -17.63 -15.89
N LEU A 140 3.13 -18.28 -17.06
CA LEU A 140 3.82 -19.52 -17.43
C LEU A 140 5.34 -19.34 -17.49
N HIS A 141 5.81 -18.19 -18.00
CA HIS A 141 7.23 -17.86 -18.01
C HIS A 141 7.78 -17.74 -16.58
N TYR A 142 7.09 -17.00 -15.71
CA TYR A 142 7.51 -16.82 -14.32
C TYR A 142 7.56 -18.16 -13.58
N VAL A 143 6.55 -19.01 -13.70
CA VAL A 143 6.55 -20.31 -13.02
C VAL A 143 7.61 -21.25 -13.58
N ALA A 144 7.74 -21.35 -14.91
CA ALA A 144 8.68 -22.27 -15.53
C ALA A 144 10.14 -21.98 -15.14
N LYS A 145 10.56 -20.71 -15.12
CA LYS A 145 11.93 -20.37 -14.72
C LYS A 145 12.24 -20.72 -13.26
N HIS A 146 11.25 -20.68 -12.35
CA HIS A 146 11.46 -21.11 -10.97
C HIS A 146 11.72 -22.61 -10.81
N PHE A 147 11.35 -23.43 -11.80
CA PHE A 147 11.74 -24.85 -11.86
C PHE A 147 13.09 -25.07 -12.57
N CYS A 148 13.41 -24.26 -13.58
CA CYS A 148 14.53 -24.52 -14.49
C CYS A 148 15.81 -23.73 -14.20
N GLU A 149 15.72 -22.56 -13.57
CA GLU A 149 16.85 -21.64 -13.38
C GLU A 149 17.35 -21.62 -11.93
N ASN A 150 18.67 -21.56 -11.76
CA ASN A 150 19.32 -21.29 -10.48
C ASN A 150 19.52 -19.78 -10.30
N ASP A 151 19.63 -19.35 -9.03
CA ASP A 151 20.06 -17.99 -8.67
C ASP A 151 19.22 -16.86 -9.29
N LEU A 152 17.89 -17.04 -9.31
CA LEU A 152 16.97 -15.98 -9.70
C LEU A 152 17.07 -14.80 -8.71
N PRO A 153 17.10 -13.55 -9.19
CA PRO A 153 17.24 -12.38 -8.32
C PRO A 153 16.01 -12.12 -7.45
N LEU A 154 14.85 -12.61 -7.89
CA LEU A 154 13.57 -12.46 -7.20
C LEU A 154 12.89 -13.81 -7.04
N ASN A 155 12.23 -14.00 -5.90
CA ASN A 155 11.32 -15.11 -5.67
C ASN A 155 9.97 -14.87 -6.35
N ILE A 156 9.12 -15.89 -6.50
CA ILE A 156 7.88 -15.74 -7.26
C ILE A 156 6.90 -14.77 -6.58
N SER A 157 6.84 -14.73 -5.23
CA SER A 157 6.02 -13.76 -4.51
C SER A 157 6.43 -12.31 -4.82
N GLN A 158 7.73 -12.05 -4.90
CA GLN A 158 8.30 -10.74 -5.21
C GLN A 158 8.02 -10.33 -6.66
N GLU A 159 8.03 -11.28 -7.59
CA GLU A 159 7.63 -11.02 -8.98
C GLU A 159 6.16 -10.66 -9.10
N ILE A 160 5.28 -11.35 -8.36
CA ILE A 160 3.85 -11.04 -8.31
C ILE A 160 3.62 -9.64 -7.72
N GLU A 161 4.33 -9.31 -6.62
CA GLU A 161 4.27 -7.96 -6.04
C GLU A 161 4.74 -6.90 -7.06
N ALA A 162 5.88 -7.13 -7.72
CA ALA A 162 6.40 -6.21 -8.73
C ALA A 162 5.43 -6.00 -9.91
N ILE A 163 4.69 -7.03 -10.32
CA ILE A 163 3.65 -6.92 -11.36
C ILE A 163 2.51 -6.01 -10.89
N ILE A 164 2.02 -6.20 -9.66
CA ILE A 164 0.93 -5.41 -9.08
C ILE A 164 1.35 -3.94 -8.96
N LEU A 165 2.55 -3.67 -8.43
CA LEU A 165 3.07 -2.31 -8.28
C LEU A 165 3.28 -1.63 -9.64
N ASN A 166 3.85 -2.31 -10.63
CA ASN A 166 4.01 -1.76 -11.98
C ASN A 166 2.67 -1.38 -12.62
N TYR A 167 1.64 -2.20 -12.44
CA TYR A 167 0.29 -1.88 -12.91
C TYR A 167 -0.23 -0.62 -12.22
N GLN A 168 -0.12 -0.54 -10.89
CA GLN A 168 -0.56 0.63 -10.12
C GLN A 168 0.17 1.90 -10.56
N ILE A 169 1.49 1.84 -10.77
CA ILE A 169 2.30 2.97 -11.25
C ILE A 169 1.87 3.41 -12.65
N THR A 170 1.64 2.46 -13.57
CA THR A 170 1.27 2.77 -14.96
C THR A 170 -0.11 3.42 -15.07
N PHE A 171 -1.06 2.98 -14.23
CA PHE A 171 -2.44 3.46 -14.26
C PHE A 171 -2.73 4.59 -13.27
N ALA A 172 -1.73 5.04 -12.51
CA ALA A 172 -1.89 6.05 -11.48
C ALA A 172 -2.52 7.35 -12.00
N ASP A 173 -2.10 7.82 -13.19
CA ASP A 173 -2.62 9.06 -13.78
C ASP A 173 -4.11 8.94 -14.12
N LYS A 174 -4.49 7.83 -14.75
CA LYS A 174 -5.88 7.54 -15.12
C LYS A 174 -6.80 7.43 -13.90
N CYS A 175 -6.25 6.94 -12.79
CA CYS A 175 -6.99 6.73 -11.54
C CYS A 175 -6.81 7.86 -10.51
N HIS A 176 -6.05 8.92 -10.84
CA HIS A 176 -5.65 9.99 -9.92
C HIS A 176 -5.02 9.50 -8.60
N LYS A 177 -4.26 8.39 -8.66
CA LYS A 177 -3.58 7.74 -7.51
C LYS A 177 -2.10 8.12 -7.42
N PHE A 178 -1.83 9.42 -7.43
CA PHE A 178 -0.45 9.92 -7.47
C PHE A 178 0.32 9.65 -6.18
N THR A 179 -0.36 9.62 -5.04
CA THR A 179 0.31 9.35 -3.76
C THR A 179 0.77 7.90 -3.71
N GLU A 180 -0.08 6.97 -4.12
CA GLU A 180 0.26 5.54 -4.28
C GLU A 180 1.42 5.37 -5.25
N GLN A 181 1.36 5.97 -6.43
CA GLN A 181 2.42 5.88 -7.43
C GLN A 181 3.80 6.22 -6.87
N MET A 182 3.89 7.30 -6.09
CA MET A 182 5.15 7.78 -5.55
C MET A 182 5.70 6.80 -4.49
N HIS A 183 4.85 6.24 -3.63
CA HIS A 183 5.25 5.21 -2.68
C HIS A 183 5.59 3.86 -3.34
N ASP A 184 4.85 3.48 -4.37
CA ASP A 184 5.10 2.26 -5.15
C ASP A 184 6.45 2.38 -5.88
N LEU A 185 6.77 3.55 -6.46
CA LEU A 185 8.07 3.82 -7.06
C LEU A 185 9.22 3.72 -6.04
N GLN A 186 9.06 4.28 -4.83
CA GLN A 186 10.05 4.08 -3.76
C GLN A 186 10.24 2.59 -3.46
N SER A 187 9.14 1.85 -3.32
CA SER A 187 9.17 0.41 -3.05
C SER A 187 9.88 -0.37 -4.15
N MET A 188 9.61 -0.04 -5.42
CA MET A 188 10.27 -0.67 -6.57
C MET A 188 11.80 -0.49 -6.52
N TYR A 189 12.28 0.74 -6.32
CA TYR A 189 13.72 1.03 -6.27
C TYR A 189 14.39 0.41 -5.04
N PHE A 190 13.82 0.54 -3.84
CA PHE A 190 14.44 -0.01 -2.63
C PHE A 190 14.43 -1.52 -2.56
N LYS A 191 13.40 -2.17 -3.12
CA LYS A 191 13.36 -3.65 -3.23
C LYS A 191 14.13 -4.18 -4.45
N GLY A 192 14.60 -3.31 -5.34
CA GLY A 192 15.29 -3.71 -6.57
C GLY A 192 14.39 -4.40 -7.59
N TYR A 193 13.09 -4.06 -7.60
CA TYR A 193 12.14 -4.61 -8.55
C TYR A 193 12.27 -3.96 -9.92
N PRO A 194 12.14 -4.75 -11.02
CA PRO A 194 12.20 -4.20 -12.36
C PRO A 194 10.95 -3.37 -12.67
N LEU A 195 11.14 -2.14 -13.12
CA LEU A 195 10.07 -1.30 -13.66
C LEU A 195 9.71 -1.73 -15.09
N PHE A 196 8.45 -1.53 -15.46
CA PHE A 196 7.92 -1.88 -16.79
C PHE A 196 8.66 -1.20 -17.95
N CYS A 197 9.25 -0.02 -17.71
CA CYS A 197 10.07 0.74 -18.66
C CYS A 197 11.59 0.54 -18.46
N GLY A 198 12.00 -0.30 -17.50
CA GLY A 198 13.38 -0.39 -17.02
C GLY A 198 13.63 0.50 -15.79
N SER A 199 14.49 0.04 -14.89
CA SER A 199 14.86 0.74 -13.65
C SER A 199 16.18 1.49 -13.85
N ALA A 200 16.12 2.72 -14.36
CA ALA A 200 17.31 3.51 -14.63
C ALA A 200 18.15 3.73 -13.36
N PHE A 201 19.47 3.57 -13.49
CA PHE A 201 20.45 3.79 -12.42
C PHE A 201 20.24 2.95 -11.14
N GLN A 202 19.48 1.85 -11.18
CA GLN A 202 19.16 1.00 -10.02
C GLN A 202 20.40 0.61 -9.19
N ASN A 203 21.49 0.22 -9.86
CA ASN A 203 22.74 -0.16 -9.19
C ASN A 203 23.38 1.03 -8.45
N LEU A 204 23.33 2.24 -9.02
CA LEU A 204 23.86 3.45 -8.37
C LEU A 204 23.01 3.83 -7.15
N VAL A 205 21.68 3.69 -7.25
CA VAL A 205 20.76 3.91 -6.12
C VAL A 205 21.10 2.96 -4.96
N GLN A 206 21.33 1.67 -5.26
CA GLN A 206 21.69 0.68 -4.23
C GLN A 206 23.04 1.01 -3.56
N ILE A 207 24.04 1.42 -4.33
CA ILE A 207 25.37 1.79 -3.80
C ILE A 207 25.30 3.08 -2.96
N SER A 208 24.37 3.99 -3.29
CA SER A 208 24.19 5.25 -2.58
C SER A 208 23.62 5.08 -1.16
N ASP A 209 23.09 3.90 -0.82
CA ASP A 209 22.61 3.55 0.53
C ASP A 209 21.64 4.60 1.11
N LEU A 210 20.64 4.98 0.32
CA LEU A 210 19.66 5.99 0.73
C LEU A 210 18.75 5.43 1.85
N ASP A 211 18.67 6.13 2.99
CA ASP A 211 18.03 5.61 4.23
C ASP A 211 17.02 6.58 4.89
N HIS A 212 16.59 7.58 4.13
CA HIS A 212 15.69 8.68 4.53
C HIS A 212 16.16 9.56 5.70
N SER A 213 17.42 9.43 6.13
CA SER A 213 18.06 10.36 7.07
C SER A 213 18.43 11.71 6.42
N LEU A 214 18.63 12.74 7.23
CA LEU A 214 19.19 14.01 6.72
C LEU A 214 20.61 13.84 6.15
N SER A 215 21.37 12.85 6.62
CA SER A 215 22.71 12.54 6.10
C SER A 215 22.70 11.88 4.73
N SER A 216 21.67 11.10 4.39
CA SER A 216 21.58 10.48 3.06
C SER A 216 21.26 11.47 1.94
N LEU A 217 20.84 12.69 2.26
CA LEU A 217 20.69 13.76 1.27
C LEU A 217 22.03 14.20 0.66
N ASP A 218 23.13 14.09 1.41
CA ASP A 218 24.47 14.33 0.86
C ASP A 218 24.82 13.23 -0.17
N ARG A 219 24.48 11.96 0.11
CA ARG A 219 24.64 10.82 -0.81
C ARG A 219 23.72 10.91 -2.03
N LEU A 220 22.51 11.44 -1.86
CA LEU A 220 21.58 11.73 -2.95
C LEU A 220 22.17 12.77 -3.91
N ASP A 221 22.77 13.83 -3.37
CA ASP A 221 23.43 14.86 -4.17
C ASP A 221 24.62 14.29 -4.96
N ASP A 222 25.41 13.39 -4.34
CA ASP A 222 26.50 12.69 -5.02
C ASP A 222 25.99 11.79 -6.16
N LEU A 223 24.92 11.04 -5.94
CA LEU A 223 24.24 10.25 -6.98
C LEU A 223 23.81 11.11 -8.17
N MET A 224 23.15 12.25 -7.91
CA MET A 224 22.70 13.13 -8.98
C MET A 224 23.86 13.79 -9.73
N ARG A 225 24.98 14.11 -9.04
CA ARG A 225 26.21 14.59 -9.69
C ARG A 225 26.84 13.54 -10.60
N GLU A 226 26.90 12.29 -10.14
CA GLU A 226 27.42 11.16 -10.91
C GLU A 226 26.63 10.99 -12.22
N ILE A 227 25.29 11.01 -12.14
CA ILE A 227 24.41 10.93 -13.31
C ILE A 227 24.66 12.10 -14.26
N ARG A 228 24.71 13.32 -13.73
CA ARG A 228 24.96 14.52 -14.52
C ARG A 228 26.30 14.48 -15.25
N GLN A 229 27.35 13.99 -14.61
CA GLN A 229 28.71 14.02 -15.16
C GLN A 229 28.97 12.88 -16.14
N ASN A 230 28.46 11.69 -15.87
CA ASN A 230 28.89 10.47 -16.56
C ASN A 230 27.80 9.83 -17.44
N TYR A 231 26.53 10.18 -17.23
CA TYR A 231 25.40 9.52 -17.92
C TYR A 231 24.53 10.49 -18.74
N MET A 232 24.61 11.80 -18.50
CA MET A 232 23.78 12.79 -19.20
C MET A 232 24.55 13.48 -20.34
N VAL A 233 24.37 12.98 -21.57
CA VAL A 233 24.96 13.60 -22.78
C VAL A 233 24.29 14.94 -23.12
N SER A 234 22.96 15.00 -23.02
CA SER A 234 22.13 16.19 -23.21
C SER A 234 20.78 15.99 -22.52
N ILE A 235 20.14 17.07 -22.07
CA ILE A 235 18.84 17.02 -21.40
C ILE A 235 17.77 16.37 -22.30
N ASP A 236 17.67 16.78 -23.56
CA ASP A 236 16.64 16.27 -24.48
C ASP A 236 16.72 14.74 -24.64
N LYS A 237 17.91 14.21 -24.97
CA LYS A 237 18.12 12.76 -25.06
C LYS A 237 17.90 12.02 -23.74
N PHE A 238 18.18 12.66 -22.62
CA PHE A 238 17.93 12.05 -21.31
C PHE A 238 16.43 11.87 -21.07
N LEU A 239 15.62 12.84 -21.47
CA LEU A 239 14.16 12.82 -21.28
C LEU A 239 13.39 12.02 -22.34
N GLU A 240 14.05 11.54 -23.40
CA GLU A 240 13.46 10.62 -24.39
C GLU A 240 13.19 9.21 -23.83
N ASP A 241 13.83 8.83 -22.72
CA ASP A 241 13.67 7.52 -22.08
C ASP A 241 12.72 7.59 -20.87
N ASP A 242 11.61 6.86 -20.93
CA ASP A 242 10.62 6.76 -19.86
C ASP A 242 11.26 6.31 -18.53
N ALA A 243 12.29 5.46 -18.56
CA ALA A 243 12.99 5.01 -17.36
C ALA A 243 13.62 6.18 -16.60
N HIS A 244 14.12 7.19 -17.30
CA HIS A 244 14.68 8.40 -16.70
C HIS A 244 13.59 9.30 -16.10
N PHE A 245 12.42 9.38 -16.73
CA PHE A 245 11.27 10.09 -16.14
C PHE A 245 10.86 9.48 -14.80
N PHE A 246 10.68 8.15 -14.74
CA PHE A 246 10.34 7.48 -13.48
C PHE A 246 11.45 7.53 -12.44
N PHE A 247 12.72 7.60 -12.86
CA PHE A 247 13.83 7.87 -11.96
C PHE A 247 13.75 9.27 -11.32
N ILE A 248 13.40 10.31 -12.07
CA ILE A 248 13.19 11.67 -11.53
C ILE A 248 12.03 11.67 -10.51
N LEU A 249 10.95 10.94 -10.81
CA LEU A 249 9.84 10.78 -9.86
C LEU A 249 10.26 10.03 -8.59
N PHE A 250 11.09 8.99 -8.71
CA PHE A 250 11.68 8.31 -7.56
C PHE A 250 12.49 9.28 -6.68
N LEU A 251 13.41 10.07 -7.26
CA LEU A 251 14.20 11.06 -6.51
C LEU A 251 13.30 12.11 -5.85
N SER A 252 12.26 12.57 -6.56
CA SER A 252 11.28 13.52 -6.04
C SER A 252 10.54 12.92 -4.84
N SER A 253 10.08 11.68 -4.96
CA SER A 253 9.41 10.96 -3.89
C SER A 253 10.31 10.80 -2.67
N TYR A 254 11.59 10.49 -2.89
CA TYR A 254 12.57 10.32 -1.83
C TYR A 254 12.73 11.60 -1.00
N VAL A 255 12.97 12.75 -1.66
CA VAL A 255 13.11 14.05 -0.98
C VAL A 255 11.82 14.44 -0.25
N GLY A 256 10.66 14.27 -0.89
CA GLY A 256 9.37 14.55 -0.26
C GLY A 256 9.12 13.69 0.99
N GLN A 257 9.48 12.40 0.92
CA GLN A 257 9.40 11.48 2.04
C GLN A 257 10.35 11.88 3.18
N VAL A 258 11.61 12.24 2.88
CA VAL A 258 12.55 12.74 3.90
C VAL A 258 11.97 13.95 4.64
N ILE A 259 11.43 14.94 3.92
CA ILE A 259 10.81 16.12 4.57
C ILE A 259 9.67 15.68 5.50
N ALA A 260 8.76 14.84 5.02
CA ALA A 260 7.60 14.41 5.80
C ALA A 260 7.95 13.53 7.00
N GLU A 261 8.94 12.63 6.86
CA GLU A 261 9.46 11.81 7.95
C GLU A 261 10.14 12.65 9.03
N GLN A 262 11.05 13.55 8.64
CA GLN A 262 11.77 14.41 9.58
C GLN A 262 10.83 15.43 10.26
N ALA A 263 9.76 15.84 9.58
CA ALA A 263 8.72 16.69 10.16
C ALA A 263 7.68 15.93 11.01
N GLY A 264 7.65 14.60 10.94
CA GLY A 264 6.65 13.79 11.64
C GLY A 264 5.21 14.09 11.22
N THR A 265 4.97 14.31 9.92
CA THR A 265 3.65 14.72 9.38
C THR A 265 3.24 13.91 8.14
N SER A 266 2.09 14.25 7.55
CA SER A 266 1.55 13.58 6.37
C SER A 266 2.23 14.03 5.06
N LEU A 267 2.18 13.16 4.04
CA LEU A 267 2.66 13.42 2.69
C LEU A 267 1.59 13.04 1.66
N ARG A 268 1.20 13.99 0.82
CA ARG A 268 0.31 13.76 -0.33
C ARG A 268 0.95 14.26 -1.60
N TRP A 269 0.61 13.63 -2.72
CA TRP A 269 1.07 14.03 -4.05
C TRP A 269 -0.10 14.43 -4.92
N PHE A 270 0.07 15.55 -5.62
CA PHE A 270 -0.93 16.15 -6.50
C PHE A 270 -0.37 16.40 -7.89
N ALA A 271 -1.26 16.36 -8.88
CA ALA A 271 -0.99 16.89 -10.21
C ALA A 271 -1.12 18.43 -10.24
N PRO A 272 -0.51 19.11 -11.23
CA PRO A 272 -0.62 20.55 -11.42
C PRO A 272 -2.06 21.07 -11.35
N GLU A 273 -2.99 20.38 -12.01
CA GLU A 273 -4.39 20.78 -12.12
C GLU A 273 -5.10 20.79 -10.75
N GLN A 274 -4.75 19.87 -9.86
CA GLN A 274 -5.30 19.83 -8.50
C GLN A 274 -4.77 21.00 -7.66
N VAL A 275 -3.48 21.31 -7.79
CA VAL A 275 -2.87 22.46 -7.08
C VAL A 275 -3.41 23.79 -7.61
N ASN A 276 -3.71 23.89 -8.91
CA ASN A 276 -4.38 25.05 -9.49
C ASN A 276 -5.70 25.36 -8.80
N GLN A 277 -6.50 24.33 -8.56
CA GLN A 277 -7.79 24.45 -7.87
C GLN A 277 -7.60 24.85 -6.40
N MET A 278 -6.57 24.31 -5.74
CA MET A 278 -6.28 24.60 -4.32
C MET A 278 -5.77 26.03 -4.09
N LEU A 279 -4.91 26.54 -4.97
CA LEU A 279 -4.24 27.84 -4.79
C LEU A 279 -4.91 28.99 -5.56
N GLY A 280 -5.78 28.69 -6.53
CA GLY A 280 -6.36 29.69 -7.43
C GLY A 280 -5.32 30.36 -8.34
N GLN A 281 -4.22 29.66 -8.63
CA GLN A 281 -3.10 30.15 -9.46
C GLN A 281 -2.87 29.20 -10.64
N HIS A 282 -2.27 29.70 -11.72
CA HIS A 282 -1.90 28.87 -12.87
C HIS A 282 -0.53 28.22 -12.65
N ILE A 283 -0.54 26.92 -12.37
CA ILE A 283 0.60 26.02 -12.38
C ILE A 283 0.60 25.28 -13.73
N PRO A 284 1.66 25.41 -14.53
CA PRO A 284 1.76 24.76 -15.83
C PRO A 284 1.87 23.24 -15.67
N ASN A 285 1.41 22.49 -16.66
CA ASN A 285 1.67 21.06 -16.75
C ASN A 285 3.03 20.83 -17.43
N ALA A 286 4.06 20.61 -16.62
CA ALA A 286 5.45 20.46 -17.05
C ALA A 286 6.17 19.43 -16.15
N LEU A 287 7.33 18.94 -16.56
CA LEU A 287 8.13 18.00 -15.77
C LEU A 287 8.38 18.51 -14.34
N THR A 288 8.76 19.79 -14.19
CA THR A 288 9.05 20.39 -12.87
C THR A 288 7.85 20.43 -11.91
N THR A 289 6.63 20.31 -12.42
CA THR A 289 5.38 20.41 -11.67
C THR A 289 4.55 19.13 -11.74
N CYS A 290 5.01 18.09 -12.45
CA CYS A 290 4.20 16.92 -12.74
C CYS A 290 3.76 16.18 -11.46
N ARG A 291 4.53 16.29 -10.37
CA ARG A 291 4.18 15.84 -9.03
C ARG A 291 4.53 16.90 -8.01
N ILE A 292 3.53 17.37 -7.29
CA ILE A 292 3.66 18.41 -6.26
C ILE A 292 3.34 17.80 -4.91
N ALA A 293 4.26 17.94 -3.95
CA ALA A 293 4.08 17.40 -2.62
C ALA A 293 3.29 18.40 -1.75
N GLN A 294 2.25 17.92 -1.08
CA GLN A 294 1.69 18.58 0.10
C GLN A 294 2.23 17.86 1.33
N ILE A 295 2.94 18.61 2.17
CA ILE A 295 3.49 18.10 3.42
C ILE A 295 2.92 18.96 4.55
N ASN A 296 2.19 18.33 5.48
CA ASN A 296 1.29 19.03 6.39
C ASN A 296 0.30 19.91 5.59
N ALA A 297 0.28 21.22 5.82
CA ALA A 297 -0.53 22.19 5.10
C ALA A 297 0.22 22.91 3.95
N SER A 298 1.53 22.67 3.81
CA SER A 298 2.40 23.40 2.88
C SER A 298 2.59 22.65 1.56
N ILE A 299 2.76 23.41 0.47
CA ILE A 299 2.99 22.91 -0.88
C ILE A 299 4.46 23.05 -1.25
N PHE A 300 5.06 21.98 -1.77
CA PHE A 300 6.46 21.90 -2.15
C PHE A 300 6.62 21.37 -3.58
N PHE A 301 7.37 22.11 -4.40
CA PHE A 301 7.69 21.73 -5.78
C PHE A 301 8.95 20.87 -5.82
N VAL A 302 8.90 19.69 -5.21
CA VAL A 302 10.08 18.83 -5.03
C VAL A 302 10.65 18.37 -6.38
N THR A 303 9.81 18.06 -7.36
CA THR A 303 10.28 17.69 -8.71
C THR A 303 11.00 18.85 -9.40
N HIS A 304 10.61 20.10 -9.13
CA HIS A 304 11.35 21.27 -9.60
C HIS A 304 12.77 21.29 -9.02
N HIS A 305 12.94 21.08 -7.72
CA HIS A 305 14.26 20.99 -7.07
C HIS A 305 15.14 19.90 -7.71
N ILE A 306 14.59 18.70 -7.94
CA ILE A 306 15.34 17.61 -8.61
C ILE A 306 15.75 18.01 -10.03
N CYS A 307 14.84 18.62 -10.80
CA CYS A 307 15.16 19.09 -12.15
C CYS A 307 16.23 20.19 -12.13
N GLN A 308 16.17 21.12 -11.18
CA GLN A 308 17.20 22.15 -11.04
C GLN A 308 18.57 21.53 -10.77
N PHE A 309 18.64 20.55 -9.87
CA PHE A 309 19.89 19.87 -9.56
C PHE A 309 20.46 19.12 -10.77
N LEU A 310 19.62 18.36 -11.48
CA LEU A 310 20.06 17.56 -12.62
C LEU A 310 20.43 18.41 -13.83
N PHE A 311 19.65 19.46 -14.15
CA PHE A 311 19.68 20.10 -15.46
C PHE A 311 20.25 21.52 -15.48
N GLU A 312 20.20 22.29 -14.39
CA GLU A 312 20.69 23.68 -14.40
C GLU A 312 22.21 23.72 -14.52
N PRO A 313 22.83 24.66 -15.27
CA PRO A 313 24.28 24.74 -15.42
C PRO A 313 25.03 24.81 -14.09
N VAL A 314 24.43 25.50 -13.10
CA VAL A 314 24.93 25.64 -11.74
C VAL A 314 23.86 25.13 -10.79
N ILE A 315 24.23 24.21 -9.89
CA ILE A 315 23.34 23.68 -8.87
C ILE A 315 23.02 24.82 -7.88
N PRO A 316 21.77 25.27 -7.77
CA PRO A 316 21.42 26.43 -6.96
C PRO A 316 21.44 26.13 -5.46
N GLU A 317 21.01 24.92 -5.08
CA GLU A 317 20.83 24.50 -3.70
C GLU A 317 21.09 22.99 -3.57
N SER A 318 21.68 22.56 -2.45
CA SER A 318 21.82 21.13 -2.13
C SER A 318 20.50 20.54 -1.65
N SER A 319 20.27 19.24 -1.84
CA SER A 319 19.03 18.61 -1.36
C SER A 319 18.88 18.73 0.16
N LYS A 320 20.00 18.68 0.88
CA LYS A 320 20.03 18.91 2.32
C LYS A 320 19.56 20.29 2.72
N GLN A 321 20.01 21.34 2.03
CA GLN A 321 19.60 22.71 2.35
C GLN A 321 18.13 22.94 2.00
N TYR A 322 17.67 22.43 0.85
CA TYR A 322 16.27 22.48 0.45
C TYR A 322 15.36 21.84 1.52
N VAL A 323 15.73 20.64 2.00
CA VAL A 323 15.00 19.94 3.06
C VAL A 323 15.02 20.72 4.38
N LEU A 324 16.17 21.26 4.80
CA LEU A 324 16.25 22.04 6.04
C LEU A 324 15.36 23.30 5.99
N ASN A 325 15.31 23.98 4.84
CA ASN A 325 14.44 25.12 4.60
C ASN A 325 12.95 24.72 4.67
N ALA A 326 12.57 23.60 4.05
CA ALA A 326 11.22 23.05 4.13
C ALA A 326 10.82 22.65 5.57
N LEU A 327 11.73 22.06 6.34
CA LEU A 327 11.47 21.73 7.75
C LEU A 327 11.26 22.99 8.60
N GLN A 328 12.00 24.06 8.32
CA GLN A 328 11.81 25.33 9.01
C GLN A 328 10.44 25.94 8.73
N SER A 329 9.95 25.89 7.49
CA SER A 329 8.61 26.38 7.14
C SER A 329 7.50 25.55 7.78
N ILE A 330 7.67 24.22 7.87
CA ILE A 330 6.69 23.33 8.49
C ILE A 330 6.61 23.55 10.00
N LYS A 331 7.74 23.74 10.70
CA LYS A 331 7.77 23.95 12.16
C LYS A 331 6.85 25.07 12.65
N ALA A 332 6.62 26.10 11.84
CA ALA A 332 5.74 27.21 12.19
C ALA A 332 4.25 26.81 12.26
N SER A 333 3.87 25.69 11.65
CA SER A 333 2.48 25.24 11.51
C SER A 333 2.30 23.76 11.86
N SER A 334 3.31 23.14 12.48
CA SER A 334 3.35 21.69 12.68
C SER A 334 2.31 21.26 13.70
N ASN A 335 1.47 20.31 13.30
CA ASN A 335 0.63 19.55 14.20
C ASN A 335 1.20 18.12 14.29
N PRO A 336 1.99 17.80 15.32
CA PRO A 336 2.69 16.52 15.41
C PRO A 336 1.72 15.35 15.54
N ILE A 337 2.09 14.23 14.92
CA ILE A 337 1.39 12.96 15.06
C ILE A 337 1.94 12.21 16.28
N TYR A 338 1.05 11.69 17.12
CA TYR A 338 1.35 10.86 18.30
C TYR A 338 0.82 9.45 18.11
N LEU A 339 1.64 8.43 18.37
CA LEU A 339 1.18 7.05 18.31
C LEU A 339 0.26 6.75 19.51
N ALA A 340 -0.86 6.08 19.27
CA ALA A 340 -1.78 5.69 20.33
C ALA A 340 -1.25 4.44 21.05
N GLU A 341 -0.88 4.56 22.32
CA GLU A 341 -0.35 3.42 23.09
C GLU A 341 -1.40 2.79 24.01
N ASP A 342 -1.34 1.46 24.14
CA ASP A 342 -2.17 0.73 25.11
C ASP A 342 -1.58 0.87 26.53
N THR A 343 -1.96 1.96 27.20
CA THR A 343 -1.52 2.29 28.55
C THR A 343 -2.28 1.55 29.65
N GLN A 344 -3.16 0.60 29.32
CA GLN A 344 -3.98 -0.12 30.32
C GLN A 344 -3.15 -0.81 31.41
N LYS A 345 -1.98 -1.36 31.04
CA LYS A 345 -1.10 -2.07 31.99
C LYS A 345 -0.28 -1.14 32.87
N THR A 346 -0.07 0.10 32.43
CA THR A 346 0.83 1.07 33.08
C THR A 346 0.09 2.15 33.85
N ASN A 347 -1.23 2.29 33.63
CA ASN A 347 -2.06 3.30 34.29
C ASN A 347 -3.22 2.68 35.09
N SER A 348 -3.01 2.48 36.40
CA SER A 348 -4.01 1.92 37.31
C SER A 348 -5.22 2.84 37.57
N ASN A 349 -5.09 4.14 37.30
CA ASN A 349 -6.13 5.15 37.55
C ASN A 349 -6.87 5.56 36.26
N LEU A 350 -6.75 4.77 35.20
CA LEU A 350 -7.31 5.06 33.87
C LEU A 350 -8.80 5.46 33.91
N GLN A 351 -9.61 4.78 34.73
CA GLN A 351 -11.05 5.05 34.89
C GLN A 351 -11.38 6.39 35.55
N GLN A 352 -10.41 7.00 36.24
CA GLN A 352 -10.57 8.31 36.87
C GLN A 352 -10.20 9.45 35.92
N SER A 353 -9.63 9.15 34.75
CA SER A 353 -9.29 10.17 33.76
C SER A 353 -10.56 10.86 33.24
N PRO A 354 -10.57 12.21 33.16
CA PRO A 354 -11.69 12.94 32.58
C PRO A 354 -11.91 12.65 31.09
N PHE A 355 -10.92 12.04 30.41
CA PHE A 355 -11.00 11.65 29.01
C PHE A 355 -11.48 10.21 28.79
N TYR A 356 -11.65 9.43 29.86
CA TYR A 356 -11.91 7.99 29.79
C TYR A 356 -13.13 7.66 28.94
N GLU A 357 -14.29 8.26 29.23
CA GLU A 357 -15.56 7.93 28.59
C GLU A 357 -15.53 8.19 27.07
N ALA A 358 -15.01 9.35 26.66
CA ALA A 358 -14.91 9.71 25.25
C ALA A 358 -14.00 8.76 24.47
N LEU A 359 -12.83 8.42 25.03
CA LEU A 359 -11.87 7.49 24.41
C LEU A 359 -12.39 6.05 24.40
N TYR A 360 -13.03 5.61 25.48
CA TYR A 360 -13.66 4.28 25.56
C TYR A 360 -14.74 4.11 24.49
N HIS A 361 -15.63 5.09 24.32
CA HIS A 361 -16.67 5.06 23.28
C HIS A 361 -16.07 5.16 21.87
N ALA A 362 -14.97 5.88 21.68
CA ALA A 362 -14.22 5.86 20.42
C ALA A 362 -13.69 4.46 20.07
N GLY A 363 -13.27 3.69 21.08
CA GLY A 363 -12.90 2.29 20.93
C GLY A 363 -14.07 1.41 20.49
N GLN A 364 -15.25 1.58 21.11
CA GLN A 364 -16.46 0.84 20.73
C GLN A 364 -16.91 1.17 19.30
N LEU A 365 -16.86 2.45 18.91
CA LEU A 365 -17.19 2.87 17.55
C LEU A 365 -16.21 2.31 16.52
N THR A 366 -14.90 2.28 16.81
CA THR A 366 -13.91 1.61 15.96
C THR A 366 -14.30 0.17 15.69
N GLN A 367 -14.63 -0.58 16.75
CA GLN A 367 -15.02 -1.99 16.63
C GLN A 367 -16.28 -2.14 15.76
N PHE A 368 -17.30 -1.30 15.98
CA PHE A 368 -18.51 -1.28 15.17
C PHE A 368 -18.22 -1.05 13.68
N LEU A 369 -17.36 -0.07 13.35
CA LEU A 369 -17.00 0.25 11.97
C LEU A 369 -16.18 -0.86 11.32
N LEU A 370 -15.25 -1.50 12.04
CA LEU A 370 -14.48 -2.64 11.54
C LEU A 370 -15.36 -3.83 11.18
N LEU A 371 -16.48 -4.04 11.89
CA LEU A 371 -17.44 -5.08 11.55
C LEU A 371 -18.14 -4.86 10.21
N HIS A 372 -18.26 -3.60 9.76
CA HIS A 372 -18.82 -3.22 8.47
C HIS A 372 -17.77 -3.19 7.34
N ILE A 373 -16.48 -3.19 7.68
CA ILE A 373 -15.40 -3.31 6.70
C ILE A 373 -15.10 -4.78 6.40
N HIS A 374 -14.86 -5.57 7.45
CA HIS A 374 -14.36 -6.95 7.34
C HIS A 374 -15.20 -7.98 8.11
N GLY A 375 -15.99 -7.55 9.10
CA GLY A 375 -16.66 -8.47 10.03
C GLY A 375 -17.91 -9.15 9.47
N VAL A 376 -19.06 -8.84 10.07
CA VAL A 376 -20.31 -9.58 9.83
C VAL A 376 -20.99 -9.16 8.53
N VAL A 377 -20.71 -7.94 8.06
CA VAL A 377 -21.18 -7.43 6.77
C VAL A 377 -19.93 -6.97 6.00
N PRO A 378 -19.12 -7.91 5.48
CA PRO A 378 -17.88 -7.55 4.81
C PRO A 378 -18.19 -6.82 3.51
N ARG A 379 -17.29 -5.91 3.13
CA ARG A 379 -17.36 -5.25 1.84
C ARG A 379 -17.33 -6.25 0.70
N THR A 380 -18.14 -5.96 -0.33
CA THR A 380 -18.19 -6.76 -1.55
C THR A 380 -17.51 -6.07 -2.73
N SER A 381 -17.19 -4.78 -2.62
CA SER A 381 -16.38 -4.06 -3.61
C SER A 381 -15.44 -3.05 -2.96
N SER A 382 -14.39 -2.67 -3.70
CA SER A 382 -13.39 -1.68 -3.27
C SER A 382 -13.92 -0.23 -3.28
N GLU A 383 -15.07 0.01 -3.91
CA GLU A 383 -15.70 1.33 -4.03
C GLU A 383 -16.71 1.62 -2.90
N GLN A 384 -17.08 0.61 -2.11
CA GLN A 384 -18.00 0.78 -0.99
C GLN A 384 -17.33 1.58 0.13
N SER A 385 -17.85 2.76 0.44
CA SER A 385 -17.43 3.57 1.57
C SER A 385 -18.24 3.27 2.84
N LEU A 386 -17.64 3.48 4.01
CA LEU A 386 -18.40 3.46 5.26
C LEU A 386 -19.35 4.65 5.35
N THR A 387 -20.59 4.41 5.81
CA THR A 387 -21.48 5.50 6.22
C THR A 387 -20.92 6.16 7.49
N PRO A 388 -20.69 7.48 7.51
CA PRO A 388 -20.29 8.19 8.71
C PRO A 388 -21.25 7.91 9.87
N THR A 389 -20.72 7.62 11.04
CA THR A 389 -21.50 7.16 12.19
C THR A 389 -21.09 7.89 13.46
N SER A 390 -22.04 8.50 14.17
CA SER A 390 -21.83 9.08 15.49
C SER A 390 -22.18 8.12 16.60
N TYR A 391 -21.53 8.27 17.75
CA TYR A 391 -21.76 7.49 18.96
C TYR A 391 -21.74 8.41 20.20
N PRO A 392 -22.83 9.16 20.44
CA PRO A 392 -23.00 9.97 21.64
C PRO A 392 -23.36 9.08 22.85
N PRO A 393 -23.41 9.66 24.07
CA PRO A 393 -23.90 8.99 25.27
C PRO A 393 -25.27 8.35 25.05
N GLY A 394 -25.49 7.16 25.62
CA GLY A 394 -26.74 6.40 25.47
C GLY A 394 -26.63 5.15 24.59
N ASN A 395 -25.41 4.73 24.23
CA ASN A 395 -25.13 3.44 23.57
C ASN A 395 -25.89 3.21 22.26
N THR A 396 -26.16 4.27 21.49
CA THR A 396 -26.86 4.18 20.20
C THR A 396 -25.98 4.76 19.09
N PHE A 397 -25.83 4.01 18.00
CA PHE A 397 -25.10 4.45 16.80
C PHE A 397 -26.04 5.23 15.87
N PHE A 398 -25.58 6.39 15.37
CA PHE A 398 -26.34 7.24 14.46
C PHE A 398 -25.62 7.35 13.12
N SER A 399 -26.20 6.75 12.07
CA SER A 399 -25.64 6.77 10.71
C SER A 399 -26.07 8.02 9.94
N HIS A 400 -25.13 8.64 9.23
CA HIS A 400 -25.33 9.88 8.48
C HIS A 400 -25.15 9.65 6.98
N MET A 401 -26.27 9.52 6.26
CA MET A 401 -26.26 9.18 4.82
C MET A 401 -25.77 10.32 3.92
N GLU A 402 -25.75 11.56 4.41
CA GLU A 402 -25.34 12.75 3.66
C GLU A 402 -23.82 12.97 3.61
N GLY A 403 -23.03 12.10 4.26
CA GLY A 403 -21.58 12.25 4.37
C GLY A 403 -21.13 12.92 5.68
N PRO A 404 -19.82 13.15 5.86
CA PRO A 404 -19.25 13.53 7.15
C PRO A 404 -19.39 15.02 7.49
N ASP A 405 -19.63 15.92 6.53
CA ASP A 405 -19.59 17.37 6.77
C ASP A 405 -20.72 17.89 7.67
N GLY A 406 -21.92 17.32 7.53
CA GLY A 406 -23.07 17.58 8.41
C GLY A 406 -22.77 17.21 9.86
N PRO A 407 -22.46 15.94 10.16
CA PRO A 407 -22.18 15.50 11.52
C PRO A 407 -20.90 16.09 12.13
N LEU A 408 -19.88 16.45 11.32
CA LEU A 408 -18.73 17.21 11.81
C LEU A 408 -19.15 18.58 12.38
N ARG A 409 -20.00 19.31 11.66
CA ARG A 409 -20.56 20.58 12.19
C ARG A 409 -21.41 20.37 13.43
N GLN A 410 -22.15 19.27 13.51
CA GLN A 410 -22.94 18.94 14.71
C GLN A 410 -22.06 18.66 15.93
N LEU A 411 -20.90 18.01 15.75
CA LEU A 411 -19.91 17.86 16.82
C LEU A 411 -19.45 19.24 17.31
N ASP A 412 -19.09 20.15 16.42
CA ASP A 412 -18.57 21.46 16.84
C ASP A 412 -19.65 22.33 17.54
N ILE A 413 -20.92 22.20 17.16
CA ILE A 413 -22.03 22.94 17.78
C ILE A 413 -22.46 22.33 19.12
N ASN A 414 -22.49 20.99 19.21
CA ASN A 414 -23.00 20.23 20.36
C ASN A 414 -24.36 20.74 20.90
N ALA A 415 -25.37 20.88 20.03
CA ALA A 415 -26.67 21.45 20.39
C ALA A 415 -27.40 20.68 21.50
N GLU A 416 -27.18 19.36 21.56
CA GLU A 416 -27.77 18.44 22.55
C GLU A 416 -27.03 18.48 23.90
N LYS A 417 -25.92 19.23 24.00
CA LYS A 417 -25.10 19.40 25.21
C LYS A 417 -24.63 18.08 25.80
N HIS A 418 -24.21 17.16 24.93
CA HIS A 418 -23.62 15.91 25.38
C HIS A 418 -22.29 16.19 26.12
N PRO A 419 -21.95 15.41 27.17
CA PRO A 419 -20.64 15.49 27.81
C PRO A 419 -19.49 15.09 26.87
N TYR A 420 -19.73 14.20 25.92
CA TYR A 420 -18.78 13.79 24.89
C TYR A 420 -19.54 13.35 23.63
N ASN A 421 -18.86 13.24 22.50
CA ASN A 421 -19.41 12.56 21.32
C ASN A 421 -18.25 12.11 20.41
N VAL A 422 -18.47 11.06 19.64
CA VAL A 422 -17.50 10.54 18.68
C VAL A 422 -18.17 10.39 17.32
N LEU A 423 -17.52 10.87 16.26
CA LEU A 423 -17.90 10.61 14.88
C LEU A 423 -16.81 9.78 14.22
N GLY A 424 -17.20 8.73 13.52
CA GLY A 424 -16.31 7.88 12.76
C GLY A 424 -16.72 7.77 11.30
N TYR A 425 -15.75 7.86 10.39
CA TYR A 425 -15.94 7.64 8.96
C TYR A 425 -14.64 7.18 8.33
N GLU A 426 -14.68 6.76 7.07
CA GLU A 426 -13.48 6.33 6.34
C GLU A 426 -12.79 7.49 5.62
N MET A 427 -11.47 7.48 5.64
CA MET A 427 -10.62 8.38 4.87
C MET A 427 -9.34 7.67 4.43
N TYR A 428 -8.42 8.40 3.81
CA TYR A 428 -7.06 7.93 3.57
C TYR A 428 -6.06 8.50 4.59
N ALA A 429 -5.28 7.62 5.19
CA ALA A 429 -4.06 8.00 5.91
C ALA A 429 -2.91 8.12 4.91
N CYS A 430 -2.31 9.31 4.83
CA CYS A 430 -1.21 9.62 3.91
C CYS A 430 0.09 9.78 4.73
N LEU A 431 0.61 8.66 5.21
CA LEU A 431 1.85 8.62 5.99
C LEU A 431 3.05 8.77 5.04
N PRO A 432 4.22 9.22 5.54
CA PRO A 432 5.39 9.45 4.69
C PRO A 432 5.83 8.25 3.84
N HIS A 433 5.64 7.04 4.35
CA HIS A 433 6.10 5.79 3.74
C HIS A 433 4.96 4.97 3.13
N VAL A 434 3.70 5.38 3.29
CA VAL A 434 2.54 4.66 2.76
C VAL A 434 1.29 5.52 2.70
N ARG A 435 0.46 5.27 1.69
CA ARG A 435 -0.94 5.68 1.69
C ARG A 435 -1.82 4.45 1.87
N THR A 436 -2.74 4.52 2.83
CA THR A 436 -3.65 3.41 3.15
C THR A 436 -5.01 3.94 3.55
N ASP A 437 -6.04 3.09 3.47
CA ASP A 437 -7.34 3.39 4.06
C ASP A 437 -7.25 3.53 5.58
N ALA A 438 -8.14 4.31 6.16
CA ALA A 438 -8.17 4.53 7.59
C ALA A 438 -9.58 4.86 8.10
N ILE A 439 -9.87 4.43 9.32
CA ILE A 439 -11.00 4.96 10.07
C ILE A 439 -10.53 6.27 10.71
N SER A 440 -11.23 7.35 10.39
CA SER A 440 -11.10 8.67 10.98
C SER A 440 -12.10 8.83 12.11
N LEU A 441 -11.63 9.01 13.34
CA LEU A 441 -12.44 9.32 14.50
C LEU A 441 -12.22 10.76 14.96
N HIS A 442 -13.30 11.53 15.00
CA HIS A 442 -13.34 12.83 15.65
C HIS A 442 -13.93 12.65 17.04
N VAL A 443 -13.06 12.74 18.06
CA VAL A 443 -13.43 12.51 19.45
C VAL A 443 -13.51 13.85 20.16
N ARG A 444 -14.67 14.15 20.75
CA ARG A 444 -14.91 15.37 21.51
C ARG A 444 -15.25 15.04 22.97
N ASN A 445 -14.57 15.70 23.90
CA ASN A 445 -14.99 15.84 25.29
C ASN A 445 -15.37 17.31 25.50
N TYR A 446 -16.61 17.56 25.95
CA TYR A 446 -17.13 18.91 26.22
C TYR A 446 -17.22 19.20 27.72
N GLY A 447 -16.72 18.29 28.57
CA GLY A 447 -16.66 18.48 30.02
C GLY A 447 -15.67 19.56 30.44
N GLU A 448 -15.39 19.63 31.76
CA GLU A 448 -14.50 20.65 32.34
C GLU A 448 -13.10 20.66 31.73
N GLN A 449 -12.61 19.48 31.32
CA GLN A 449 -11.39 19.34 30.54
C GLN A 449 -11.74 19.00 29.09
N PRO A 450 -11.84 20.01 28.21
CA PRO A 450 -12.21 19.78 26.83
C PRO A 450 -11.11 19.03 26.08
N MET A 451 -11.55 18.19 25.15
CA MET A 451 -10.67 17.42 24.26
C MET A 451 -11.27 17.43 22.86
N ASN A 452 -10.41 17.67 21.88
CA ASN A 452 -10.73 17.65 20.47
C ASN A 452 -9.57 16.99 19.72
N ILE A 453 -9.64 15.67 19.60
CA ILE A 453 -8.62 14.89 18.89
C ILE A 453 -9.18 14.30 17.60
N HIS A 454 -8.30 14.19 16.62
CA HIS A 454 -8.51 13.37 15.44
C HIS A 454 -7.65 12.11 15.60
N LEU A 455 -8.32 10.98 15.85
CA LEU A 455 -7.71 9.67 15.99
C LEU A 455 -7.88 8.90 14.67
N VAL A 456 -6.79 8.36 14.14
CA VAL A 456 -6.74 7.67 12.86
C VAL A 456 -6.32 6.23 13.09
N ILE A 457 -7.08 5.30 12.53
CA ILE A 457 -6.83 3.86 12.59
C ILE A 457 -6.55 3.38 11.16
N PRO A 458 -5.29 3.31 10.72
CA PRO A 458 -4.96 2.89 9.37
C PRO A 458 -5.12 1.39 9.21
N PHE A 459 -5.52 0.95 8.03
CA PHE A 459 -5.67 -0.46 7.69
C PHE A 459 -5.53 -0.72 6.19
N PHE A 460 -5.07 -1.92 5.83
CA PHE A 460 -5.18 -2.41 4.46
C PHE A 460 -6.56 -3.04 4.25
N GLN A 461 -7.20 -2.74 3.12
CA GLN A 461 -8.50 -3.31 2.74
C GLN A 461 -8.40 -4.80 2.44
N VAL A 462 -9.54 -5.48 2.42
CA VAL A 462 -9.64 -6.92 2.04
C VAL A 462 -9.14 -7.15 0.60
N PHE A 463 -9.36 -6.16 -0.26
CA PHE A 463 -8.96 -6.18 -1.67
C PHE A 463 -7.49 -5.82 -1.89
N ASP A 464 -6.79 -5.31 -0.86
CA ASP A 464 -5.36 -5.08 -0.94
C ASP A 464 -4.63 -6.43 -1.13
N TYR A 465 -3.57 -6.43 -1.94
CA TYR A 465 -2.78 -7.64 -2.17
C TYR A 465 -2.14 -8.14 -0.87
N ARG A 466 -1.78 -7.23 0.04
CA ARG A 466 -1.17 -7.54 1.36
C ARG A 466 -2.14 -8.14 2.37
N GLY A 467 -3.43 -8.22 2.01
CA GLY A 467 -4.52 -8.71 2.84
C GLY A 467 -4.94 -7.73 3.94
N PHE A 468 -6.14 -7.95 4.49
CA PHE A 468 -6.70 -7.10 5.53
C PHE A 468 -5.80 -7.07 6.77
N CYS A 469 -5.49 -5.88 7.25
CA CYS A 469 -4.60 -5.69 8.39
C CYS A 469 -4.84 -4.32 9.01
N ILE A 470 -5.01 -4.27 10.33
CA ILE A 470 -5.11 -3.03 11.08
C ILE A 470 -3.71 -2.66 11.57
N LEU A 471 -3.27 -1.44 11.24
CA LEU A 471 -1.98 -0.91 11.60
C LEU A 471 -2.07 -0.12 12.93
N GLN A 472 -0.91 0.30 13.45
CA GLN A 472 -0.80 1.08 14.68
C GLN A 472 -1.58 2.41 14.54
N PRO A 473 -2.60 2.68 15.40
CA PRO A 473 -3.31 3.95 15.39
C PRO A 473 -2.44 5.11 15.86
N TYR A 474 -2.83 6.30 15.44
CA TYR A 474 -2.20 7.55 15.85
C TYR A 474 -3.24 8.65 15.98
N PHE A 475 -2.92 9.70 16.72
CA PHE A 475 -3.80 10.85 16.90
C PHE A 475 -3.03 12.16 16.81
N LEU A 476 -3.78 13.23 16.56
CA LEU A 476 -3.31 14.61 16.57
C LEU A 476 -4.33 15.49 17.30
N SER A 477 -3.83 16.59 17.85
CA SER A 477 -4.66 17.59 18.50
C SER A 477 -5.30 18.50 17.44
N SER A 478 -6.57 18.86 17.57
CA SER A 478 -7.21 19.76 16.60
C SER A 478 -7.26 21.22 17.05
N ASP A 479 -6.86 21.51 18.29
CA ASP A 479 -6.83 22.88 18.83
C ASP A 479 -5.79 23.07 19.95
N ALA A 480 -5.52 24.34 20.26
CA ALA A 480 -4.52 24.72 21.25
C ALA A 480 -4.89 24.30 22.68
N ILE A 481 -6.18 24.12 22.99
CA ILE A 481 -6.63 23.73 24.34
C ILE A 481 -6.31 22.25 24.55
N THR A 482 -6.71 21.41 23.60
CA THR A 482 -6.39 19.99 23.57
C THR A 482 -4.88 19.76 23.58
N SER A 483 -4.12 20.61 22.86
CA SER A 483 -2.66 20.52 22.81
C SER A 483 -2.02 20.65 24.21
N LYS A 484 -2.61 21.45 25.11
CA LYS A 484 -2.12 21.59 26.49
C LYS A 484 -2.38 20.33 27.34
N ASN A 485 -3.47 19.61 27.04
CA ASN A 485 -3.87 18.41 27.76
C ASN A 485 -3.29 17.11 27.14
N LEU A 486 -2.48 17.22 26.09
CA LEU A 486 -1.94 16.07 25.35
C LEU A 486 -1.26 15.00 26.22
N PRO A 487 -0.44 15.33 27.24
CA PRO A 487 0.15 14.31 28.12
C PRO A 487 -0.90 13.48 28.86
N GLU A 488 -1.94 14.13 29.40
CA GLU A 488 -3.01 13.45 30.12
C GLU A 488 -3.88 12.61 29.18
N ILE A 489 -4.19 13.13 27.98
CA ILE A 489 -4.92 12.40 26.93
C ILE A 489 -4.13 11.17 26.47
N TYR A 490 -2.82 11.31 26.26
CA TYR A 490 -1.93 10.22 25.88
C TYR A 490 -1.95 9.10 26.93
N HIS A 491 -1.83 9.44 28.21
CA HIS A 491 -1.91 8.47 29.29
C HIS A 491 -3.30 7.83 29.46
N ALA A 492 -4.36 8.49 28.99
CA ALA A 492 -5.72 7.97 28.97
C ALA A 492 -6.03 7.09 27.75
N MET A 493 -5.11 6.96 26.78
CA MET A 493 -5.36 6.24 25.52
C MET A 493 -5.62 4.74 25.71
N GLY A 494 -5.20 4.13 26.82
CA GLY A 494 -5.62 2.78 27.20
C GLY A 494 -7.13 2.58 27.23
N ALA A 495 -7.92 3.64 27.47
CA ALA A 495 -9.39 3.57 27.45
C ALA A 495 -9.93 3.21 26.06
N PHE A 496 -9.30 3.73 24.99
CA PHE A 496 -9.64 3.41 23.61
C PHE A 496 -9.46 1.91 23.32
N PHE A 497 -8.30 1.35 23.64
CA PHE A 497 -8.02 -0.07 23.47
C PHE A 497 -8.97 -0.94 24.32
N LYS A 498 -9.26 -0.50 25.53
CA LYS A 498 -10.22 -1.17 26.41
C LYS A 498 -11.63 -1.23 25.79
N GLY A 499 -12.10 -0.12 25.20
CA GLY A 499 -13.40 -0.05 24.52
C GLY A 499 -13.51 -1.04 23.35
N ILE A 500 -12.43 -1.22 22.59
CA ILE A 500 -12.37 -2.23 21.52
C ILE A 500 -12.43 -3.65 22.11
N GLN A 501 -11.56 -3.94 23.08
CA GLN A 501 -11.44 -5.27 23.70
C GLN A 501 -12.75 -5.72 24.36
N ASP A 502 -13.41 -4.83 25.11
CA ASP A 502 -14.68 -5.13 25.77
C ASP A 502 -15.81 -5.36 24.74
N SER A 503 -15.77 -4.68 23.58
CA SER A 503 -16.71 -4.89 22.46
C SER A 503 -16.51 -6.22 21.74
N GLU A 504 -15.33 -6.84 21.83
CA GLU A 504 -15.00 -8.14 21.25
C GLU A 504 -15.12 -9.31 22.23
N ARG A 505 -15.05 -9.06 23.54
CA ARG A 505 -14.92 -10.08 24.60
C ARG A 505 -15.92 -11.24 24.49
N ASN A 506 -17.17 -10.97 24.14
CA ASN A 506 -18.24 -11.98 24.08
C ASN A 506 -18.54 -12.46 22.65
N ARG A 507 -17.74 -12.07 21.66
CA ARG A 507 -17.91 -12.47 20.26
C ARG A 507 -17.16 -13.76 19.96
N PRO A 508 -17.64 -14.60 19.01
CA PRO A 508 -16.87 -15.73 18.50
C PRO A 508 -15.50 -15.26 18.01
N ALA A 509 -14.46 -16.09 18.18
CA ALA A 509 -13.10 -15.75 17.79
C ALA A 509 -13.02 -15.23 16.35
N ALA A 510 -13.74 -15.87 15.41
CA ALA A 510 -13.84 -15.48 14.00
C ALA A 510 -14.31 -14.03 13.75
N SER A 511 -15.06 -13.44 14.69
CA SER A 511 -15.62 -12.09 14.61
C SER A 511 -14.89 -11.07 15.49
N GLN A 512 -13.76 -11.45 16.11
CA GLN A 512 -12.88 -10.56 16.86
C GLN A 512 -11.86 -9.93 15.89
N THR A 513 -12.34 -8.98 15.07
CA THR A 513 -11.57 -8.36 13.99
C THR A 513 -10.29 -7.69 14.50
N TRP A 514 -10.35 -6.94 15.60
CA TRP A 514 -9.16 -6.32 16.17
C TRP A 514 -8.15 -7.35 16.65
N ALA A 515 -8.59 -8.33 17.46
CA ALA A 515 -7.70 -9.37 17.99
C ALA A 515 -6.97 -10.17 16.88
N GLN A 516 -7.64 -10.42 15.75
CA GLN A 516 -7.05 -11.15 14.63
C GLN A 516 -6.10 -10.31 13.77
N TYR A 517 -6.53 -9.09 13.42
CA TYR A 517 -5.92 -8.32 12.34
C TYR A 517 -5.09 -7.12 12.81
N TYR A 518 -5.08 -6.78 14.10
CA TYR A 518 -4.21 -5.75 14.63
C TYR A 518 -2.75 -6.21 14.64
N LYS A 519 -1.93 -5.61 13.76
CA LYS A 519 -0.49 -5.88 13.61
C LYS A 519 0.28 -4.55 13.63
N PRO A 520 0.47 -3.93 14.81
CA PRO A 520 1.10 -2.61 14.92
C PRO A 520 2.53 -2.55 14.38
N SER A 521 3.22 -3.70 14.32
CA SER A 521 4.59 -3.80 13.80
C SER A 521 4.69 -4.16 12.32
N LYS A 522 3.59 -4.44 11.61
CA LYS A 522 3.64 -4.87 10.19
C LYS A 522 4.20 -3.77 9.28
N LEU A 523 3.91 -2.51 9.62
CA LEU A 523 4.42 -1.34 8.92
C LEU A 523 4.78 -0.27 9.95
N PRO A 524 6.01 -0.29 10.47
CA PRO A 524 6.41 0.61 11.54
C PRO A 524 6.48 2.06 11.04
N TYR A 525 6.06 2.99 11.90
CA TYR A 525 6.15 4.42 11.62
C TYR A 525 7.61 4.88 11.53
N PRO A 526 7.92 5.99 10.83
CA PRO A 526 9.25 6.58 10.82
C PRO A 526 9.73 6.90 12.24
N LYS A 527 11.04 6.79 12.49
CA LYS A 527 11.63 6.96 13.83
C LYS A 527 11.23 8.27 14.50
N ALA A 528 11.18 9.37 13.75
CA ALA A 528 10.80 10.68 14.27
C ALA A 528 9.37 10.68 14.85
N MET A 529 8.42 9.96 14.22
CA MET A 529 7.06 9.83 14.74
C MET A 529 6.99 8.91 15.97
N GLN A 530 7.77 7.84 16.00
CA GLN A 530 7.83 6.94 17.16
C GLN A 530 8.36 7.64 18.42
N GLN A 531 9.17 8.69 18.26
CA GLN A 531 9.77 9.46 19.35
C GLN A 531 8.88 10.62 19.82
N ASN A 532 7.76 10.89 19.13
CA ASN A 532 6.79 11.89 19.55
C ASN A 532 6.01 11.36 20.76
N ILE A 533 6.54 11.59 21.95
CA ILE A 533 5.86 11.33 23.22
C ILE A 533 5.57 12.68 23.87
N PRO A 534 4.29 13.01 24.16
CA PRO A 534 3.98 14.23 24.92
C PRO A 534 4.64 14.16 26.29
N GLN A 535 5.53 15.11 26.58
CA GLN A 535 6.15 15.20 27.90
C GLN A 535 5.16 15.81 28.90
N GLN A 536 5.06 15.23 30.11
CA GLN A 536 4.36 15.90 31.20
C GLN A 536 5.09 17.22 31.49
N VAL A 537 4.35 18.33 31.45
CA VAL A 537 4.89 19.61 31.91
C VAL A 537 5.04 19.48 33.43
N SER A 538 6.28 19.41 33.90
CA SER A 538 6.64 19.36 35.32
C SER A 538 6.41 20.69 36.02
#